data_AF-A0AAV7GH76-F1
#
_entry.id   AF-A0AAV7GH76-F1
#
_cell.length_a   1.000
_cell.length_b   1.000
_cell.length_c   1.000
_cell.angle_alpha   90.00
_cell.angle_beta   90.00
_cell.angle_gamma   90.00
#
_symmetry.space_group_name_H-M   'P 1'
#
loop_
_entity.id
_entity.type
_entity.pdbx_description
1 polymer ?
#
loop_
_entity_poly.entity_id
_entity_poly.type
_entity_poly.pdbx_seq_one_letter_code
_entity_poly.pdbx_strand_id
1 'polypeptide(L)' 'MDLVRGLITFDGLKRNAALLGLNGMQDDELRGMLMEGDLDDDGALNDMEFCALMVRLSPELMEKSRRLVDEAFQQRIRSP' A
#
# COMPACT_ATOMS: atom_id res chain seq x y z
N MET A 1 -6.72 -14.39 -1.97
CA MET A 1 -5.28 -14.26 -2.24
C MET A 1 -4.89 -15.32 -3.24
N ASP A 2 -4.19 -14.95 -4.30
CA ASP A 2 -3.53 -15.92 -5.17
C ASP A 2 -2.31 -16.46 -4.41
N LEU A 3 -2.50 -17.58 -3.72
CA LEU A 3 -1.56 -18.15 -2.73
C LEU A 3 -0.19 -18.51 -3.32
N VAL A 4 -0.06 -18.46 -4.65
CA VAL A 4 1.16 -18.80 -5.38
C VAL A 4 2.13 -17.62 -5.48
N ARG A 5 1.66 -16.36 -5.33
CA ARG A 5 2.52 -15.17 -5.59
C ARG A 5 2.59 -14.11 -4.50
N GLY A 6 1.76 -14.16 -3.45
CA GLY A 6 1.77 -13.11 -2.41
C GLY A 6 1.36 -11.73 -2.94
N LEU A 7 0.72 -11.68 -4.11
CA LEU A 7 0.28 -10.46 -4.77
C LEU A 7 -1.21 -10.21 -4.52
N ILE A 8 -1.56 -8.95 -4.37
CA ILE A 8 -2.93 -8.47 -4.43
C ILE A 8 -3.23 -8.14 -5.89
N THR A 9 -3.87 -9.07 -6.59
CA THR A 9 -4.35 -8.86 -7.97
C THR A 9 -5.75 -8.28 -7.98
N PHE A 10 -6.19 -7.74 -9.12
CA PHE A 10 -7.58 -7.27 -9.30
C PHE A 10 -8.63 -8.31 -8.88
N ASP A 11 -8.50 -9.56 -9.34
CA ASP A 11 -9.44 -10.62 -8.98
C ASP A 11 -9.36 -11.00 -7.48
N GLY A 12 -8.16 -10.91 -6.89
CA GLY A 12 -7.95 -11.10 -5.47
C GLY A 12 -8.64 -10.00 -4.66
N LEU A 13 -8.43 -8.75 -5.05
CA LEU A 13 -9.01 -7.57 -4.43
C LEU A 13 -10.54 -7.59 -4.55
N LYS A 14 -11.10 -7.86 -5.73
CA LYS A 14 -12.55 -7.93 -5.96
C LYS A 14 -13.25 -8.99 -5.10
N ARG A 15 -12.67 -10.19 -5.00
CA ARG A 15 -13.19 -11.26 -4.12
C ARG A 15 -13.10 -10.87 -2.64
N ASN A 16 -12.00 -10.26 -2.23
CA ASN A 16 -11.79 -9.87 -0.83
C ASN A 16 -12.59 -8.62 -0.44
N ALA A 17 -12.82 -7.68 -1.35
CA ALA A 17 -13.64 -6.50 -1.16
C ALA A 17 -15.06 -6.90 -0.74
N ALA A 18 -15.61 -7.95 -1.35
CA ALA A 18 -16.89 -8.51 -0.97
C ALA A 18 -16.93 -9.00 0.49
N LEU A 19 -15.84 -9.62 0.96
CA LEU A 19 -15.69 -10.10 2.34
C LEU A 19 -15.50 -8.96 3.34
N LEU A 20 -14.93 -7.84 2.90
CA LEU A 20 -14.71 -6.63 3.70
C LEU A 20 -15.96 -5.72 3.75
N GLY A 21 -17.07 -6.14 3.15
CA GLY A 21 -18.30 -5.35 3.09
C GLY A 21 -18.30 -4.26 2.02
N LEU A 22 -17.32 -4.26 1.11
CA LEU A 22 -17.16 -3.30 0.02
C LEU A 22 -17.83 -3.77 -1.28
N ASN A 23 -18.93 -4.54 -1.19
CA ASN A 23 -19.65 -5.13 -2.33
C ASN A 23 -20.20 -4.12 -3.36
N GLY A 24 -20.26 -2.84 -3.00
CA GLY A 24 -20.77 -1.78 -3.88
C GLY A 24 -19.71 -1.09 -4.74
N MET A 25 -18.44 -1.45 -4.61
CA MET A 25 -17.37 -0.84 -5.40
C MET A 25 -17.41 -1.31 -6.85
N GLN A 26 -17.34 -0.36 -7.76
CA GLN A 26 -17.27 -0.63 -9.19
C GLN A 26 -15.87 -1.12 -9.58
N ASP A 27 -15.80 -1.84 -10.71
CA ASP A 27 -14.53 -2.34 -11.24
C ASP A 27 -13.51 -1.21 -11.47
N ASP A 28 -13.96 -0.02 -11.85
CA ASP A 28 -13.10 1.16 -12.03
C ASP A 28 -12.53 1.69 -10.70
N GLU A 29 -13.32 1.62 -9.62
CA GLU A 29 -12.85 2.03 -8.28
C GLU A 29 -11.82 1.03 -7.75
N LEU A 30 -12.05 -0.27 -7.94
CA LEU A 30 -11.09 -1.31 -7.58
C LEU A 30 -9.80 -1.22 -8.40
N ARG A 31 -9.88 -0.88 -9.69
CA ARG A 31 -8.70 -0.58 -10.52
C ARG A 31 -7.98 0.66 -10.03
N GLY A 32 -8.71 1.70 -9.65
CA GLY A 32 -8.13 2.91 -9.04
C GLY A 32 -7.34 2.60 -7.77
N MET A 33 -7.85 1.71 -6.90
CA MET A 33 -7.12 1.28 -5.70
C MET A 33 -5.80 0.57 -6.02
N LEU A 34 -5.78 -0.24 -7.07
CA LEU A 34 -4.56 -0.90 -7.55
C LEU A 34 -3.57 0.13 -8.11
N MET A 35 -4.02 0.98 -9.04
CA MET A 35 -3.18 1.99 -9.68
C MET A 35 -2.57 2.99 -8.68
N GLU A 36 -3.22 3.26 -7.54
CA GLU A 36 -2.69 4.17 -6.52
C GLU A 36 -1.47 3.59 -5.78
N GLY A 37 -1.40 2.25 -5.67
CA GLY A 37 -0.35 1.53 -4.95
C GLY A 37 0.69 0.86 -5.83
N ASP A 38 0.34 0.58 -7.09
CA ASP A 38 1.18 -0.12 -8.07
C ASP A 38 2.27 0.84 -8.57
N LEU A 39 3.50 0.61 -8.13
CA LEU A 39 4.63 1.50 -8.39
C LEU A 39 5.46 1.05 -9.60
N ASP A 40 5.37 -0.23 -9.95
CA ASP A 40 6.05 -0.82 -11.09
C ASP A 40 5.16 -1.08 -12.31
N ASP A 41 3.85 -0.79 -12.19
CA ASP A 41 2.82 -0.89 -13.23
C ASP A 41 2.62 -2.34 -13.72
N ASP A 42 2.77 -3.32 -12.81
CA ASP A 42 2.57 -4.76 -13.12
C ASP A 42 1.10 -5.21 -13.04
N GLY A 43 0.21 -4.33 -12.59
CA GLY A 43 -1.23 -4.56 -12.44
C GLY A 43 -1.61 -5.31 -11.17
N ALA A 44 -0.70 -5.42 -10.20
CA ALA A 44 -0.90 -6.00 -8.89
C ALA A 44 -0.22 -5.16 -7.80
N LEU A 45 -0.45 -5.52 -6.53
CA LEU A 45 0.35 -4.98 -5.43
C LEU A 45 1.15 -6.10 -4.79
N ASN A 46 2.44 -5.92 -4.69
CA ASN A 46 3.29 -6.72 -3.83
C ASN A 46 3.25 -6.22 -2.37
N ASP A 47 3.91 -6.96 -1.47
CA ASP A 47 3.95 -6.63 -0.04
C ASP A 47 4.50 -5.22 0.24
N MET A 48 5.53 -4.79 -0.50
CA MET A 48 6.19 -3.51 -0.30
C MET A 48 5.30 -2.34 -0.76
N GLU A 49 4.67 -2.49 -1.92
CA GLU A 49 3.71 -1.53 -2.47
C GLU A 49 2.49 -1.38 -1.59
N PHE A 50 1.93 -2.50 -1.13
CA PHE A 50 0.82 -2.48 -0.19
C PHE A 50 1.20 -1.81 1.13
N CYS A 51 2.37 -2.12 1.69
CA CYS A 51 2.84 -1.47 2.92
C CYS A 51 3.04 0.04 2.72
N ALA A 52 3.66 0.45 1.61
CA ALA A 52 3.86 1.86 1.28
C ALA A 52 2.52 2.59 1.12
N LEU A 53 1.55 1.98 0.44
CA LEU A 53 0.18 2.50 0.30
C LEU A 53 -0.48 2.69 1.67
N MET A 54 -0.38 1.69 2.57
CA MET A 54 -0.96 1.78 3.92
C MET A 54 -0.33 2.87 4.79
N VAL A 55 0.99 3.07 4.68
CA VAL A 55 1.67 4.17 5.37
C VAL A 55 1.20 5.53 4.83
N ARG A 56 1.03 5.65 3.51
CA ARG A 56 0.55 6.88 2.85
C ARG A 56 -0.90 7.22 3.23
N LEU A 57 -1.76 6.21 3.32
CA LEU A 57 -3.18 6.38 3.62
C LEU A 57 -3.47 6.57 5.12
N SER A 58 -2.52 6.26 6.00
CA SER A 58 -2.65 6.48 7.44
C SER A 58 -1.84 7.71 7.88
N PRO A 59 -2.49 8.86 8.16
CA PRO A 59 -1.80 10.08 8.57
C PRO A 59 -0.90 9.87 9.81
N GLU A 60 -1.34 9.02 10.73
CA GLU A 60 -0.60 8.67 11.95
C GLU A 60 0.69 7.89 11.64
N LEU A 61 0.64 6.93 10.70
CA LEU A 61 1.83 6.19 10.28
C LEU A 61 2.76 7.07 9.45
N MET A 62 2.23 7.93 8.59
CA MET A 62 2.98 8.91 7.80
C MET A 62 3.74 9.91 8.69
N GLU A 63 3.09 10.40 9.76
CA GLU A 63 3.75 11.33 10.69
C GLU A 63 4.88 10.64 11.47
N LYS A 64 4.64 9.41 11.95
CA LYS A 64 5.67 8.63 12.64
C LYS A 64 6.86 8.32 11.73
N SER A 65 6.61 7.89 10.49
CA SER A 65 7.68 7.59 9.54
C SER A 65 8.50 8.84 9.21
N ARG A 66 7.86 10.00 9.03
CA ARG A 66 8.54 11.28 8.82
C ARG A 66 9.45 11.65 9.99
N ARG A 67 8.96 11.53 11.23
CA ARG A 67 9.77 11.80 12.44
C ARG A 67 11.00 10.90 12.51
N LEU A 68 10.85 9.60 12.24
CA LEU A 68 11.97 8.65 12.23
C LEU A 68 13.02 8.99 11.18
N VAL A 69 12.60 9.42 9.99
CA VAL A 69 13.51 9.87 8.92
C VAL A 69 14.26 11.14 9.36
N ASP A 70 13.56 12.12 9.93
CA ASP A 70 14.16 13.36 10.42
C ASP A 70 15.19 13.07 11.54
N GLU A 71 14.86 12.20 12.49
CA GLU A 71 15.77 11.76 13.56
C GLU A 71 17.01 11.03 13.01
N ALA A 72 16.83 10.10 12.07
CA ALA A 72 17.93 9.37 11.45
C ALA A 72 18.88 10.32 10.69
N PHE A 73 18.32 11.31 9.98
CA PHE A 73 19.10 12.33 9.29
C PHE A 73 19.88 13.21 10.27
N GLN A 74 19.26 13.64 11.36
CA GLN A 74 19.93 14.40 12.42
C GLN A 74 21.06 13.60 13.09
N GLN A 75 20.85 12.31 13.36
CA GLN A 75 21.90 11.42 13.89
C GLN A 75 23.06 11.30 12.91
N ARG A 76 22.79 11.15 11.61
CA ARG A 76 23.82 11.11 10.56
C ARG A 76 24.65 12.39 10.51
N ILE A 77 24.02 13.57 10.66
CA ILE A 77 24.74 14.86 10.69
C ILE A 77 25.55 15.05 11.97
N ARG A 78 25.04 14.56 13.12
CA ARG A 78 25.72 14.68 14.43
C ARG A 78 26.83 13.66 14.65
N SER A 79 26.94 12.64 13.80
CA SER A 79 27.96 11.59 13.89
C SER A 79 28.97 11.80 12.74
N PRO A 80 30.07 12.54 12.95
CA PRO A 80 31.11 12.73 11.93
C PRO A 80 31.80 11.42 11.56
#